data_AF-A0A0E3BZD9-F1
#
_entry.id   AF-A0A0E3BZD9-F1
#
_cell.length_a   1.000
_cell.length_b   1.000
_cell.length_c   1.000
_cell.angle_alpha   90.00
_cell.angle_beta   90.00
_cell.angle_gamma   90.00
#
_symmetry.space_group_name_H-M   'P 1'
#
loop_
_entity.id
_entity.type
_entity.pdbx_description
1 polymer ?
#
loop_
_entity_poly.entity_id
_entity_poly.type
_entity_poly.pdbx_seq_one_letter_code
_entity_poly.pdbx_strand_id
1 'polypeptide(L)'
;MARITASVFTSHVPAIGAAMDMGKTQEAYWAPLFKGYDFSRQWMKDNKPDVIFLVYNDHATAFSLDCIPTFAIGTAAEFQPADEGWGPRPVPKVVGHPDLASHIAQSVIQQDFDLTIVNKMDVDHGLTVPLSLMCGEQDPKTGSWPCPVIPFAVNV
;
A
#
# COMPACT_ATOMS: atom_id res chain seq x y z
N MET A 1 -15.11 20.33 2.87
CA MET A 1 -15.34 19.72 1.54
C MET A 1 -14.24 18.70 1.34
N ALA A 2 -14.56 17.42 1.09
CA ALA A 2 -13.57 16.41 0.76
C ALA A 2 -13.11 16.58 -0.71
N ARG A 3 -11.85 16.25 -1.02
CA ARG A 3 -11.28 16.38 -2.37
C ARG A 3 -10.22 15.32 -2.64
N ILE A 4 -10.11 14.88 -3.89
CA ILE A 4 -8.95 14.15 -4.39
C ILE A 4 -7.94 15.20 -4.88
N THR A 5 -6.74 15.20 -4.32
CA THR A 5 -5.70 16.20 -4.63
C THR A 5 -4.74 15.74 -5.73
N ALA A 6 -4.51 14.44 -5.86
CA ALA A 6 -3.57 13.87 -6.81
C ALA A 6 -3.87 12.38 -7.09
N SER A 7 -3.24 11.86 -8.14
CA SER A 7 -3.15 10.44 -8.43
C SER A 7 -1.71 10.09 -8.78
N VAL A 8 -1.19 9.01 -8.19
CA VAL A 8 0.19 8.55 -8.36
C VAL A 8 0.17 7.13 -8.89
N PHE A 9 1.01 6.84 -9.86
CA PHE A 9 1.18 5.52 -10.46
C PHE A 9 2.63 5.09 -10.31
N THR A 10 2.86 3.90 -9.77
CA THR A 10 4.20 3.37 -9.51
C THR A 10 4.20 1.85 -9.60
N SER A 11 5.34 1.28 -9.97
CA SER A 11 5.59 -0.15 -9.82
C SER A 11 5.55 -0.56 -8.34
N HIS A 12 5.25 -1.83 -8.09
CA HIS A 12 5.29 -2.47 -6.78
C HIS A 12 6.14 -3.75 -6.73
N VAL A 13 6.96 -4.02 -7.74
CA VAL A 13 7.72 -5.28 -7.87
C VAL A 13 8.51 -5.60 -6.58
N PRO A 14 8.41 -6.83 -6.03
CA PRO A 14 8.97 -7.17 -4.72
C PRO A 14 10.50 -7.06 -4.67
N ALA A 15 11.18 -7.29 -5.80
CA ALA A 15 12.63 -7.14 -5.91
C ALA A 15 13.11 -5.72 -5.55
N ILE A 16 12.28 -4.69 -5.78
CA ILE A 16 12.59 -3.31 -5.40
C ILE A 16 12.56 -3.16 -3.88
N GLY A 17 11.55 -3.71 -3.21
CA GLY A 17 11.46 -3.75 -1.75
C GLY A 17 12.67 -4.47 -1.14
N ALA A 18 13.01 -5.64 -1.68
CA ALA A 18 14.17 -6.40 -1.24
C ALA A 18 15.50 -5.61 -1.40
N ALA A 19 15.65 -4.86 -2.49
CA ALA A 19 16.83 -4.02 -2.69
C ALA A 19 16.94 -2.88 -1.66
N MET A 20 15.81 -2.29 -1.24
CA MET A 20 15.78 -1.31 -0.15
C MET A 20 16.14 -1.97 1.18
N ASP A 21 15.46 -3.06 1.52
CA ASP A 21 15.60 -3.74 2.81
C ASP A 21 17.04 -4.28 3.03
N MET A 22 17.75 -4.62 1.95
CA MET A 22 19.16 -5.05 1.97
C MET A 22 20.19 -3.91 1.82
N GLY A 23 19.78 -2.64 1.75
CA GLY A 23 20.69 -1.50 1.57
C GLY A 23 21.40 -1.45 0.21
N LYS A 24 20.81 -2.08 -0.83
CA LYS A 24 21.39 -2.20 -2.18
C LYS A 24 21.03 -1.05 -3.12
N THR A 25 20.40 0.01 -2.59
CA THR A 25 19.84 1.11 -3.40
C THR A 25 20.88 1.88 -4.22
N GLN A 26 22.15 1.83 -3.82
CA GLN A 26 23.27 2.50 -4.49
C GLN A 26 24.04 1.60 -5.48
N GLU A 27 23.70 0.33 -5.59
CA GLU A 27 24.33 -0.56 -6.56
C GLU A 27 24.01 -0.11 -8.00
N ALA A 28 24.94 -0.29 -8.94
CA ALA A 28 24.83 0.25 -10.30
C ALA A 28 23.54 -0.15 -11.05
N TYR A 29 23.02 -1.35 -10.77
CA TYR A 29 21.75 -1.83 -11.33
C TYR A 29 20.54 -1.05 -10.78
N TRP A 30 20.55 -0.73 -9.48
CA TRP A 30 19.42 -0.13 -8.75
C TRP A 30 19.45 1.39 -8.71
N ALA A 31 20.65 2.00 -8.73
CA ALA A 31 20.84 3.43 -8.56
C ALA A 31 19.99 4.29 -9.54
N PRO A 32 19.85 3.95 -10.84
CA PRO A 32 19.01 4.73 -11.75
C PRO A 32 17.53 4.72 -11.35
N LEU A 33 17.03 3.57 -10.87
CA LEU A 33 15.65 3.43 -10.41
C LEU A 33 15.41 4.33 -9.20
N PHE A 34 16.24 4.21 -8.16
CA PHE A 34 16.03 4.97 -6.92
C PHE A 34 16.24 6.47 -7.11
N LYS A 35 17.20 6.87 -7.94
CA LYS A 35 17.36 8.28 -8.36
C LYS A 35 16.12 8.81 -9.07
N GLY A 36 15.43 7.96 -9.85
CA GLY A 36 14.15 8.31 -10.49
C GLY A 36 13.03 8.63 -9.49
N TYR A 37 13.09 8.09 -8.27
CA TYR A 37 12.10 8.38 -7.22
C TYR A 37 12.42 9.62 -6.38
N ASP A 38 13.59 10.26 -6.54
CA ASP A 38 13.97 11.43 -5.73
C ASP A 38 12.96 12.58 -5.85
N PHE A 39 12.52 12.88 -7.08
CA PHE A 39 11.47 13.88 -7.31
C PHE A 39 10.14 13.47 -6.67
N SER A 40 9.71 12.21 -6.85
CA SER A 40 8.45 11.71 -6.31
C SER A 40 8.43 11.74 -4.78
N ARG A 41 9.56 11.44 -4.14
CA ARG A 41 9.74 11.53 -2.68
C ARG A 41 9.65 12.97 -2.19
N GLN A 42 10.27 13.91 -2.92
CA GLN A 42 10.16 15.32 -2.58
C GLN A 42 8.73 15.83 -2.75
N TRP A 43 8.10 15.49 -3.87
CA TRP A 43 6.71 15.84 -4.15
C TRP A 43 5.76 15.31 -3.07
N MET A 44 5.95 14.07 -2.60
CA MET A 44 5.15 13.47 -1.53
C MET A 44 5.29 14.22 -0.19
N LYS A 45 6.48 14.76 0.11
CA LYS A 45 6.70 15.61 1.29
C LYS A 45 5.97 16.96 1.16
N ASP A 46 6.03 17.56 -0.03
CA ASP A 46 5.43 18.86 -0.30
C ASP A 46 3.90 18.79 -0.46
N ASN A 47 3.36 17.62 -0.81
CA ASN A 47 1.95 17.37 -1.11
C ASN A 47 1.38 16.24 -0.25
N LYS A 48 1.73 16.22 1.04
CA LYS A 48 1.30 15.18 1.98
C LYS A 48 -0.24 15.06 2.01
N PRO A 49 -0.82 13.91 1.66
CA PRO A 49 -2.26 13.68 1.75
C PRO A 49 -2.70 13.37 3.19
N ASP A 50 -3.99 13.57 3.46
CA ASP A 50 -4.61 13.14 4.72
C ASP A 50 -4.87 11.63 4.75
N VAL A 51 -5.15 11.02 3.59
CA VAL A 51 -5.37 9.57 3.40
C VAL A 51 -4.88 9.15 2.02
N ILE A 52 -4.29 7.97 1.92
CA ILE A 52 -4.01 7.31 0.63
C ILE A 52 -5.06 6.22 0.40
N PHE A 53 -5.78 6.27 -0.71
CA PHE A 53 -6.56 5.14 -1.22
C PHE A 53 -5.68 4.36 -2.20
N LEU A 54 -5.17 3.20 -1.79
CA LEU A 54 -4.14 2.46 -2.51
C LEU A 54 -4.76 1.27 -3.25
N VAL A 55 -4.85 1.41 -4.58
CA VAL A 55 -5.32 0.35 -5.48
C VAL A 55 -4.13 -0.55 -5.85
N TYR A 56 -4.26 -1.85 -5.62
CA TYR A 56 -3.28 -2.87 -5.97
C TYR A 56 -3.97 -4.21 -6.22
N ASN A 57 -3.25 -5.22 -6.68
CA ASN A 57 -3.69 -6.60 -6.66
C ASN A 57 -2.96 -7.35 -5.54
N ASP A 58 -3.67 -8.19 -4.79
CA ASP A 58 -3.05 -9.14 -3.88
C ASP A 58 -2.38 -10.26 -4.69
N HIS A 59 -1.20 -10.71 -4.26
CA HIS A 59 -0.41 -11.72 -4.96
C HIS A 59 -0.58 -13.10 -4.31
N ALA A 60 -1.84 -13.52 -4.15
CA ALA A 60 -2.24 -14.76 -3.48
C ALA A 60 -1.71 -14.88 -2.04
N THR A 61 -1.77 -13.76 -1.31
CA THR A 61 -1.26 -13.63 0.06
C THR A 61 -2.41 -13.52 1.05
N ALA A 62 -3.21 -12.46 0.95
CA ALA A 62 -4.44 -12.32 1.73
C ALA A 62 -5.58 -13.18 1.17
N PHE A 63 -5.60 -13.40 -0.15
CA PHE A 63 -6.65 -14.13 -0.85
C PHE A 63 -6.11 -15.41 -1.49
N SER A 64 -6.39 -16.55 -0.87
CA SER A 64 -6.05 -17.86 -1.43
C SER A 64 -7.05 -18.27 -2.52
N LEU A 65 -6.87 -19.47 -3.07
CA LEU A 65 -7.85 -20.08 -3.98
C LEU A 65 -9.23 -20.31 -3.35
N ASP A 66 -9.35 -20.21 -2.02
CA ASP A 66 -10.62 -20.38 -1.30
C ASP A 66 -11.54 -19.15 -1.43
N CYS A 67 -10.97 -17.97 -1.72
CA CYS A 67 -11.73 -16.73 -1.84
C CYS A 67 -11.04 -15.76 -2.80
N ILE A 68 -11.67 -15.48 -3.94
CA ILE A 68 -11.11 -14.63 -5.01
C ILE A 68 -12.08 -13.46 -5.27
N PRO A 69 -12.04 -12.39 -4.47
CA PRO A 69 -12.93 -11.25 -4.64
C PRO A 69 -12.51 -10.40 -5.85
N THR A 70 -13.46 -9.97 -6.69
CA THR A 70 -13.16 -9.03 -7.80
C THR A 70 -12.63 -7.70 -7.26
N PHE A 71 -13.32 -7.14 -6.27
CA PHE A 71 -12.96 -5.91 -5.58
C PHE A 71 -13.06 -6.15 -4.07
N ALA A 72 -11.99 -5.82 -3.35
CA ALA A 72 -11.95 -5.90 -1.89
C ALA A 72 -11.41 -4.60 -1.27
N ILE A 73 -12.15 -4.05 -0.32
CA ILE A 73 -11.73 -2.87 0.45
C ILE A 73 -11.34 -3.26 1.88
N GLY A 74 -10.16 -2.82 2.29
CA GLY A 74 -9.71 -2.94 3.68
C GLY A 74 -10.36 -1.88 4.56
N THR A 75 -11.13 -2.31 5.56
CA THR A 75 -11.83 -1.41 6.52
C THR A 75 -11.26 -1.48 7.94
N ALA A 76 -10.20 -2.26 8.15
CA ALA A 76 -9.54 -2.39 9.44
C ALA A 76 -8.82 -1.11 9.88
N ALA A 77 -8.59 -0.97 11.19
CA ALA A 77 -7.80 0.14 11.76
C ALA A 77 -6.29 -0.01 11.49
N GLU A 78 -5.81 -1.23 11.25
CA GLU A 78 -4.42 -1.51 10.93
C GLU A 78 -4.28 -2.79 10.12
N PHE A 79 -3.17 -2.89 9.37
CA PHE A 79 -2.80 -4.04 8.55
C PHE A 79 -1.32 -4.35 8.76
N GLN A 80 -0.98 -5.63 8.93
CA GLN A 80 0.41 -6.06 9.08
C GLN A 80 1.03 -6.33 7.70
N PRO A 81 2.34 -6.05 7.50
CA PRO A 81 3.06 -6.58 6.36
C PRO A 81 2.97 -8.11 6.36
N ALA A 82 2.56 -8.69 5.24
CA ALA A 82 2.41 -10.13 5.14
C ALA A 82 3.75 -10.86 5.10
N ASP A 83 3.75 -12.13 5.53
CA ASP A 83 4.83 -13.06 5.22
C ASP A 83 4.56 -13.71 3.86
N GLU A 84 5.42 -13.41 2.89
CA GLU A 84 5.32 -13.92 1.52
C GLU A 84 6.31 -15.08 1.25
N GLY A 85 6.75 -15.76 2.32
CA GLY A 85 7.69 -16.88 2.30
C GLY A 85 9.12 -16.53 2.76
N TRP A 86 9.37 -15.27 3.14
CA TRP A 86 10.68 -14.78 3.59
C TRP A 86 10.63 -14.14 4.98
N GLY A 87 9.50 -14.26 5.68
CA GLY A 87 9.15 -13.43 6.81
C GLY A 87 8.52 -12.10 6.36
N PRO A 88 7.77 -11.41 7.23
CA PRO A 88 7.28 -10.07 6.97
C PRO A 88 8.42 -9.09 6.67
N ARG A 89 8.23 -8.22 5.68
CA ARG A 89 9.17 -7.12 5.41
C ARG A 89 9.38 -6.26 6.66
N PRO A 90 10.60 -5.76 6.90
CA PRO A 90 10.92 -4.93 8.07
C PRO A 90 10.46 -3.48 7.86
N VAL A 91 9.14 -3.28 7.67
CA VAL A 91 8.50 -1.98 7.51
C VAL A 91 7.40 -1.80 8.56
N PRO A 92 6.99 -0.56 8.89
CA PRO A 92 5.92 -0.34 9.84
C PRO A 92 4.59 -0.95 9.38
N LYS A 93 3.76 -1.32 10.35
CA LYS A 93 2.35 -1.62 10.09
C LYS A 93 1.66 -0.46 9.36
N VAL A 94 0.67 -0.80 8.56
CA VAL A 94 -0.14 0.19 7.85
C VAL A 94 -1.31 0.59 8.72
N VAL A 95 -1.45 1.88 9.02
CA VAL A 95 -2.61 2.41 9.75
C VAL A 95 -3.73 2.66 8.76
N GLY A 96 -4.92 2.13 9.03
CA GLY A 96 -6.12 2.29 8.22
C GLY A 96 -6.92 3.54 8.54
N HIS A 97 -7.95 3.81 7.73
CA HIS A 97 -8.93 4.87 7.99
C HIS A 97 -10.37 4.32 7.96
N PRO A 98 -10.84 3.65 9.04
CA PRO A 98 -12.09 2.90 9.05
C PRO A 98 -13.33 3.70 8.64
N ASP A 99 -13.45 4.95 9.09
CA ASP A 99 -14.63 5.79 8.82
C ASP A 99 -14.79 6.09 7.32
N LEU A 100 -13.71 6.56 6.68
CA LEU A 100 -13.68 6.82 5.24
C LEU A 100 -13.80 5.52 4.42
N ALA A 101 -13.13 4.44 4.82
CA ALA A 101 -13.25 3.16 4.13
C ALA A 101 -14.69 2.63 4.16
N SER A 102 -15.36 2.71 5.32
CA SER A 102 -16.76 2.31 5.47
C SER A 102 -17.70 3.21 4.68
N HIS A 103 -17.44 4.52 4.65
CA HIS A 103 -18.19 5.47 3.83
C HIS A 103 -18.07 5.16 2.33
N ILE A 104 -16.86 4.87 1.84
CA ILE A 104 -16.63 4.47 0.45
C ILE A 104 -17.38 3.17 0.14
N ALA A 105 -17.21 2.15 0.99
CA ALA A 105 -17.86 0.85 0.83
C ALA A 105 -19.38 0.99 0.71
N GLN A 106 -20.00 1.71 1.65
CA GLN A 106 -21.45 1.97 1.63
C GLN A 106 -21.88 2.72 0.36
N SER A 107 -21.11 3.73 -0.05
CA SER A 107 -21.46 4.58 -1.19
C SER A 107 -21.39 3.84 -2.52
N VAL A 108 -20.38 3.00 -2.73
CA VAL A 108 -20.25 2.26 -4.00
C VAL A 108 -21.19 1.06 -4.08
N ILE A 109 -21.51 0.42 -2.95
CA ILE A 109 -22.56 -0.61 -2.89
C ILE A 109 -23.92 -0.02 -3.29
N GLN A 110 -24.22 1.22 -2.87
CA GLN A 110 -25.43 1.94 -3.31
C GLN A 110 -25.40 2.35 -4.80
N GLN A 111 -24.25 2.23 -5.46
CA GLN A 111 -24.06 2.46 -6.89
C GLN A 111 -23.93 1.14 -7.68
N ASP A 112 -24.44 0.03 -7.11
CA ASP A 112 -24.48 -1.30 -7.73
C ASP A 112 -23.11 -1.92 -8.01
N PHE A 113 -22.08 -1.55 -7.22
CA PHE A 113 -20.81 -2.29 -7.19
C PHE A 113 -20.84 -3.39 -6.12
N ASP A 114 -20.62 -4.63 -6.56
CA ASP A 114 -20.41 -5.78 -5.67
C ASP A 114 -19.01 -5.73 -5.05
N LEU A 115 -18.95 -5.25 -3.80
CA LEU A 115 -17.69 -5.06 -3.07
C LEU A 115 -17.56 -6.06 -1.91
N THR A 116 -16.36 -6.64 -1.76
CA THR A 116 -16.01 -7.42 -0.57
C THR A 116 -15.42 -6.48 0.50
N ILE A 117 -16.02 -6.48 1.69
CA ILE A 117 -15.50 -5.72 2.85
C ILE A 117 -14.55 -6.62 3.65
N VAL A 118 -13.31 -6.19 3.84
CA VAL A 118 -12.28 -6.96 4.53
C VAL A 118 -11.85 -6.23 5.80
N ASN A 119 -12.36 -6.71 6.94
CA ASN A 119 -12.07 -6.16 8.27
C ASN A 119 -10.77 -6.70 8.90
N LYS A 120 -10.15 -7.70 8.27
CA LYS A 120 -8.88 -8.29 8.72
C LYS A 120 -8.17 -8.93 7.54
N MET A 121 -6.97 -8.44 7.25
CA MET A 121 -6.02 -9.05 6.31
C MET A 121 -4.63 -8.49 6.58
N ASP A 122 -3.61 -9.23 6.13
CA ASP A 122 -2.27 -8.69 5.99
C ASP A 122 -2.12 -8.07 4.59
N VAL A 123 -1.11 -7.22 4.40
CA VAL A 123 -0.86 -6.50 3.15
C VAL A 123 0.51 -6.88 2.58
N ASP A 124 0.53 -7.26 1.30
CA ASP A 124 1.71 -7.78 0.63
C ASP A 124 2.62 -6.66 0.06
N HIS A 125 3.63 -7.05 -0.72
CA HIS A 125 4.52 -6.15 -1.45
C HIS A 125 3.79 -5.19 -2.38
N GLY A 126 2.65 -5.60 -2.94
CA GLY A 126 1.83 -4.81 -3.85
C GLY A 126 1.38 -3.49 -3.22
N LEU A 127 1.23 -3.48 -1.90
CA LEU A 127 0.91 -2.29 -1.11
C LEU A 127 2.14 -1.66 -0.45
N THR A 128 3.00 -2.46 0.19
CA THR A 128 4.10 -1.91 1.01
C THR A 128 5.29 -1.39 0.21
N VAL A 129 5.54 -1.91 -1.01
CA VAL A 129 6.65 -1.43 -1.87
C VAL A 129 6.39 -0.01 -2.40
N PRO A 130 5.21 0.34 -2.95
CA PRO A 130 4.87 1.71 -3.30
C PRO A 130 5.04 2.70 -2.16
N LEU A 131 4.64 2.33 -0.95
CA LEU A 131 4.80 3.16 0.24
C LEU A 131 6.29 3.42 0.54
N SER A 132 7.13 2.39 0.55
CA SER A 132 8.59 2.53 0.70
C SER A 132 9.21 3.41 -0.39
N LEU A 133 8.78 3.24 -1.65
CA LEU A 133 9.32 4.01 -2.77
C LEU A 133 9.01 5.50 -2.65
N MET A 134 7.76 5.84 -2.33
CA MET A 134 7.27 7.22 -2.26
C MET A 134 7.64 7.91 -0.96
N CYS A 135 7.68 7.20 0.16
CA CYS A 135 7.88 7.77 1.50
C CYS A 135 9.30 7.57 2.03
N GLY A 136 10.14 6.79 1.33
CA GLY A 136 11.47 6.41 1.79
C GLY A 136 11.44 5.31 2.85
N GLU A 137 12.64 4.98 3.35
CA GLU A 137 12.82 4.00 4.42
C GLU A 137 12.19 4.48 5.73
N GLN A 138 11.57 3.56 6.46
CA GLN A 138 10.92 3.80 7.74
C GLN A 138 11.39 2.75 8.74
N ASP A 139 11.63 3.14 9.99
CA ASP A 139 11.98 2.18 11.03
C ASP A 139 10.78 1.27 11.35
N PRO A 140 10.91 -0.06 11.33
CA PRO A 140 9.77 -0.97 11.48
C PRO A 140 9.09 -0.92 12.86
N LYS A 141 9.77 -0.43 13.90
CA LYS A 141 9.28 -0.45 15.28
C LYS A 141 8.74 0.91 15.73
N THR A 142 9.38 1.98 15.27
CA THR A 142 9.16 3.35 15.74
C THR A 142 8.69 4.28 14.64
N GLY A 143 8.87 3.89 13.38
CA GLY A 143 8.41 4.64 12.21
C GLY A 143 6.92 4.48 11.96
N SER A 144 6.41 5.33 11.07
CA SER A 144 5.04 5.28 10.60
C SER A 144 4.94 5.84 9.19
N TRP A 145 3.97 5.36 8.43
CA TRP A 145 3.62 5.95 7.15
C TRP A 145 3.06 7.37 7.37
N PRO A 146 3.24 8.30 6.42
CA PRO A 146 2.93 9.71 6.66
C PRO A 146 1.45 9.96 6.94
N CYS A 147 0.55 9.07 6.50
CA CYS A 147 -0.89 9.17 6.66
C CYS A 147 -1.52 7.77 6.67
N PRO A 148 -2.78 7.65 7.11
CA PRO A 148 -3.57 6.44 6.93
C PRO A 148 -3.68 5.98 5.48
N VAL A 149 -3.77 4.68 5.28
CA VAL A 149 -3.92 4.03 3.96
C VAL A 149 -5.16 3.15 3.98
N ILE A 150 -5.98 3.24 2.93
CA ILE A 150 -7.10 2.34 2.68
C ILE A 150 -6.65 1.38 1.57
N PRO A 151 -6.39 0.09 1.89
CA PRO A 151 -6.10 -0.91 0.88
C PRO A 151 -7.33 -1.18 0.01
N PHE A 152 -7.16 -1.19 -1.30
CA PHE A 152 -8.19 -1.59 -2.25
C PHE A 152 -7.62 -2.62 -3.22
N ALA A 153 -7.85 -3.90 -2.92
CA ALA A 153 -7.36 -5.02 -3.70
C ALA A 153 -8.29 -5.30 -4.89
N VAL A 154 -7.70 -5.48 -6.07
CA VAL A 154 -8.39 -5.77 -7.33
C VAL A 154 -7.83 -7.08 -7.89
N ASN A 155 -8.71 -8.00 -8.26
CA ASN A 155 -8.31 -9.23 -8.93
C ASN A 155 -7.97 -8.95 -10.41
N VAL A 156 -6.85 -9.48 -10.89
CA VAL A 156 -6.34 -9.30 -12.27
C VAL A 156 -6.07 -10.63 -12.98
#